data_AF-X0WQQ9-F1
#
_entry.id   AF-X0WQQ9-F1
#
_cell.length_a   1.000
_cell.length_b   1.000
_cell.length_c   1.000
_cell.angle_alpha   90.00
_cell.angle_beta   90.00
_cell.angle_gamma   90.00
#
_symmetry.space_group_name_H-M   'P 1'
#
loop_
_entity.id
_entity.type
_entity.pdbx_description
1 polymer ?
#
loop_
_entity_poly.entity_id
_entity_poly.type
_entity_poly.pdbx_seq_one_letter_code
_entity_poly.pdbx_strand_id
1 'polypeptide(L)'
;VVSEPGPNLILAEQSDSKTVKSILHRVDISIQKHRSKGIAIVGHYDCAGNPSAKSEQISHLQAAISFLRKHYSEIEIIGLWVDESWYVNEIPRIT
;
A
#
# COMPACT_ATOMS: atom_id res chain seq x y z
N VAL A 1 1.13 -12.75 0.35
CA VAL A 1 0.12 -11.66 0.22
C VAL A 1 -0.23 -11.18 1.62
N VAL A 2 -0.27 -9.87 1.83
CA VAL A 2 -0.69 -9.24 3.09
C VAL A 2 -1.94 -8.44 2.79
N SER A 3 -3.03 -8.71 3.51
CA SER A 3 -4.33 -8.09 3.27
C SER A 3 -4.87 -7.42 4.53
N GLU A 4 -5.44 -6.24 4.36
CA GLU A 4 -6.25 -5.48 5.31
C GLU A 4 -7.31 -4.71 4.52
N PRO A 5 -8.45 -4.33 5.12
CA PRO A 5 -9.35 -3.35 4.51
C PRO A 5 -8.66 -1.97 4.46
N GLY A 6 -8.57 -1.35 3.29
CA GLY A 6 -7.94 -0.03 3.13
C GLY A 6 -6.45 0.07 3.50
N PRO A 7 -5.58 -0.84 3.04
CA PRO A 7 -4.18 -0.86 3.46
C PRO A 7 -3.42 0.41 3.03
N ASN A 8 -3.85 1.06 1.95
CA ASN A 8 -3.36 2.36 1.53
C ASN A 8 -3.66 3.46 2.56
N LEU A 9 -4.86 3.49 3.15
CA LEU A 9 -5.21 4.44 4.22
C LEU A 9 -4.42 4.15 5.50
N ILE A 10 -4.42 2.89 5.94
CA ILE A 10 -3.74 2.47 7.17
C ILE A 10 -2.26 2.89 7.15
N LEU A 11 -1.56 2.64 6.03
CA LEU A 11 -0.16 2.97 5.88
C LEU A 11 0.10 4.46 5.56
N ALA A 12 -0.89 5.18 5.02
CA ALA A 12 -0.79 6.62 4.82
C ALA A 12 -0.84 7.36 6.15
N GLU A 13 -1.90 7.13 6.93
CA GLU A 13 -2.16 7.88 8.16
C GLU A 13 -1.37 7.37 9.37
N GLN A 14 -1.07 6.07 9.39
CA GLN A 14 -0.36 5.40 10.49
C GLN A 14 -1.03 5.60 11.88
N SER A 15 -2.33 5.89 11.90
CA SER A 15 -3.11 6.17 13.10
C SER A 15 -3.29 4.92 13.99
N ASP A 16 -3.47 3.74 13.38
CA ASP A 16 -3.46 2.45 14.08
C ASP A 16 -2.07 1.79 14.06
N SER A 17 -1.25 2.16 15.05
CA SER A 17 0.11 1.63 15.19
C SER A 17 0.20 0.10 15.34
N LYS A 18 -0.84 -0.58 15.85
CA LYS A 18 -0.83 -2.04 16.01
C LYS A 18 -0.99 -2.70 14.65
N THR A 19 -1.95 -2.24 13.86
CA THR A 19 -2.20 -2.75 12.51
C THR A 19 -1.04 -2.45 11.58
N VAL A 20 -0.45 -1.25 11.64
CA VAL A 20 0.78 -0.91 10.89
C VAL A 20 1.92 -1.88 11.21
N LYS A 21 2.21 -2.13 12.49
CA LYS A 21 3.25 -3.08 12.91
C LYS A 21 2.97 -4.50 12.43
N SER A 22 1.71 -4.94 12.46
CA SER A 22 1.29 -6.24 11.93
C SER A 22 1.51 -6.36 10.42
N ILE A 23 1.21 -5.31 9.65
CA ILE A 23 1.50 -5.26 8.20
C ILE A 23 3.00 -5.36 7.97
N LEU A 24 3.80 -4.49 8.60
CA LEU A 24 5.27 -4.47 8.44
C LEU A 24 5.91 -5.82 8.82
N HIS A 25 5.48 -6.45 9.91
CA HIS A 25 5.98 -7.76 10.30
C HIS A 25 5.75 -8.85 9.23
N ARG A 26 4.56 -8.88 8.61
CA ARG A 26 4.25 -9.83 7.54
C ARG A 26 4.99 -9.52 6.24
N VAL A 27 5.22 -8.23 5.96
CA VAL A 27 6.06 -7.78 4.84
C VAL A 27 7.53 -8.18 5.08
N ASP A 28 8.05 -8.02 6.30
CA ASP A 28 9.41 -8.42 6.68
C ASP A 28 9.64 -9.92 6.49
N ILE A 29 8.69 -10.77 6.89
CA ILE A 29 8.77 -12.22 6.62
C ILE A 29 8.90 -12.48 5.12
N SER A 30 8.08 -11.80 4.30
CA SER A 30 8.10 -11.94 2.84
C SER A 30 9.45 -11.55 2.25
N ILE A 31 10.02 -10.41 2.67
CA ILE A 31 11.29 -9.89 2.15
C ILE A 31 12.49 -10.67 2.69
N GLN A 32 12.57 -10.85 4.00
CA GLN A 32 13.77 -11.37 4.66
C GLN A 32 13.87 -12.90 4.54
N LYS A 33 12.75 -13.62 4.72
CA LYS A 33 12.74 -15.09 4.69
C LYS A 33 12.46 -15.63 3.30
N HIS A 34 11.52 -15.03 2.58
CA HIS A 34 11.10 -15.51 1.26
C HIS A 34 11.72 -14.74 0.09
N ARG A 35 12.56 -13.74 0.36
CA ARG A 35 13.36 -13.01 -0.63
C ARG A 35 12.51 -12.30 -1.70
N SER A 36 11.30 -11.87 -1.35
CA SER A 36 10.49 -11.01 -2.22
C SER A 36 11.29 -9.81 -2.71
N LYS A 37 11.16 -9.50 -4.00
CA LYS A 37 11.96 -8.47 -4.68
C LYS A 37 11.28 -7.11 -4.77
N GLY A 38 9.98 -7.05 -4.49
CA GLY A 38 9.20 -5.83 -4.55
C GLY A 38 7.98 -5.89 -3.66
N ILE A 39 7.39 -4.72 -3.44
CA ILE A 39 6.11 -4.53 -2.77
C ILE A 39 5.18 -3.80 -3.76
N ALA A 40 4.01 -4.38 -4.01
CA ALA A 40 2.91 -3.66 -4.63
C ALA A 40 1.88 -3.34 -3.54
N ILE A 41 1.57 -2.07 -3.34
CA ILE A 41 0.44 -1.65 -2.51
C ILE A 41 -0.75 -1.31 -3.41
N VAL A 42 -1.93 -1.77 -3.01
CA VAL A 42 -3.13 -1.71 -3.85
C VAL A 42 -4.22 -0.92 -3.13
N GLY A 43 -4.78 0.08 -3.82
CA GLY A 43 -6.08 0.67 -3.50
C GLY A 43 -7.10 0.28 -4.57
N HIS A 44 -8.39 0.37 -4.26
CA HIS A 44 -9.43 0.03 -5.24
C HIS A 44 -10.64 0.94 -5.15
N TYR A 45 -11.36 1.04 -6.27
CA TYR A 45 -12.65 1.72 -6.36
C TYR A 45 -13.64 1.12 -5.34
N ASP A 46 -14.44 1.98 -4.70
CA ASP A 46 -15.48 1.60 -3.73
C ASP A 46 -14.95 0.80 -2.52
N CYS A 47 -13.77 1.19 -2.01
CA CYS A 47 -13.16 0.55 -0.85
C CYS A 47 -13.87 0.92 0.45
N ALA A 48 -14.61 -0.03 1.06
CA ALA A 48 -15.23 0.18 2.36
C ALA A 48 -14.20 0.44 3.51
N GLY A 49 -12.98 -0.07 3.37
CA GLY A 49 -11.88 0.18 4.31
C GLY A 49 -11.16 1.52 4.12
N ASN A 50 -11.45 2.22 3.02
CA ASN A 50 -10.96 3.55 2.71
C ASN A 50 -12.08 4.30 1.98
N PRO A 51 -13.15 4.73 2.71
CA PRO A 51 -14.40 5.22 2.13
C PRO A 51 -14.27 6.67 1.64
N SER A 52 -13.27 6.91 0.78
CA SER A 52 -12.92 8.20 0.21
C SER A 52 -12.99 8.17 -1.32
N ALA A 53 -13.09 9.34 -1.93
CA ALA A 53 -13.07 9.48 -3.38
C ALA A 53 -11.75 9.01 -3.99
N LYS A 54 -11.76 8.64 -5.29
CA LYS A 54 -10.57 8.16 -6.03
C LYS A 54 -9.35 9.05 -5.82
N SER A 55 -9.47 10.37 -5.97
CA SER A 55 -8.34 11.29 -5.83
C SER A 55 -7.68 11.22 -4.45
N GLU A 56 -8.49 11.06 -3.39
CA GLU A 56 -8.01 10.96 -2.02
C GLU A 56 -7.37 9.59 -1.75
N GLN A 57 -7.97 8.51 -2.25
CA GLN A 57 -7.36 7.18 -2.17
C GLN A 57 -6.03 7.08 -2.92
N ILE A 58 -5.87 7.80 -4.03
CA ILE A 58 -4.60 7.92 -4.76
C ILE A 58 -3.58 8.67 -3.90
N SER A 59 -3.97 9.75 -3.22
CA SER A 59 -3.10 10.44 -2.25
C SER A 59 -2.70 9.52 -1.10
N HIS A 60 -3.62 8.72 -0.54
CA HIS A 60 -3.31 7.70 0.46
C HIS A 60 -2.32 6.67 -0.09
N LEU A 61 -2.51 6.21 -1.33
CA LEU A 61 -1.60 5.26 -1.97
C LEU A 61 -0.19 5.84 -2.11
N GLN A 62 -0.07 7.10 -2.52
CA GLN A 62 1.21 7.82 -2.64
C GLN A 62 1.90 8.03 -1.28
N ALA A 63 1.14 8.39 -0.24
CA ALA A 63 1.65 8.53 1.12
C ALA A 63 2.15 7.18 1.67
N ALA A 64 1.39 6.11 1.44
CA ALA A 64 1.76 4.76 1.85
C ALA A 64 3.01 4.24 1.12
N ILE A 65 3.16 4.50 -0.19
CA ILE A 65 4.40 4.23 -0.93
C ILE A 65 5.58 4.96 -0.28
N SER A 66 5.40 6.25 0.03
CA SER A 66 6.45 7.06 0.66
C SER A 66 6.83 6.53 2.04
N PHE A 67 5.85 6.07 2.83
CA PHE A 67 6.08 5.42 4.13
C PHE A 67 6.87 4.11 3.98
N LEU A 68 6.47 3.26 3.03
CA LEU A 68 7.14 1.98 2.77
C LEU A 68 8.56 2.19 2.24
N ARG A 69 8.82 3.21 1.40
CA ARG A 69 10.17 3.52 0.91
C ARG A 69 11.13 3.92 2.03
N LYS A 70 10.64 4.59 3.07
CA LYS A 70 11.44 4.90 4.27
C LYS A 70 11.81 3.64 5.06
N HIS A 71 10.98 2.59 5.02
CA HIS A 71 11.23 1.32 5.70
C HIS A 71 12.05 0.33 4.86
N TYR A 72 11.89 0.37 3.54
CA TYR A 72 12.43 -0.61 2.61
C TYR A 72 13.15 0.08 1.44
N SER A 73 14.25 0.77 1.73
CA SER A 73 14.96 1.63 0.76
C SER A 73 15.55 0.90 -0.45
N GLU A 74 15.81 -0.41 -0.33
CA GLU A 74 16.41 -1.24 -1.39
C GLU A 74 15.38 -2.10 -2.16
N ILE A 75 14.11 -2.03 -1.78
CA ILE A 75 13.04 -2.85 -2.36
C ILE A 75 12.23 -2.00 -3.33
N GLU A 76 11.93 -2.53 -4.51
CA GLU A 76 11.06 -1.85 -5.46
C GLU A 76 9.65 -1.73 -4.90
N ILE A 77 9.08 -0.53 -4.88
CA ILE A 77 7.73 -0.27 -4.38
C ILE A 77 6.92 0.42 -5.46
N ILE A 78 5.81 -0.21 -5.84
CA ILE A 78 4.82 0.31 -6.80
C ILE A 78 3.45 0.45 -6.16
N GLY A 79 2.67 1.40 -6.66
CA GLY A 79 1.27 1.58 -6.30
C GLY A 79 0.36 1.14 -7.43
N LEU A 80 -0.65 0.35 -7.10
CA LEU A 80 -1.66 -0.11 -8.05
C LEU A 80 -3.04 0.43 -7.64
N TRP A 81 -3.78 0.94 -8.62
CA TRP A 81 -5.17 1.34 -8.49
C TRP A 81 -6.05 0.38 -9.29
N VAL A 82 -6.97 -0.29 -8.62
CA VAL A 82 -8.03 -1.07 -9.28
C VAL A 82 -9.23 -0.16 -9.50
N ASP A 83 -9.56 0.09 -10.76
CA ASP A 83 -10.63 1.02 -11.12
C ASP A 83 -12.04 0.40 -11.05
N GLU A 84 -13.06 1.20 -11.34
CA GLU A 84 -14.47 0.82 -11.34
C GLU A 84 -14.83 -0.31 -12.32
N SER A 85 -13.98 -0.55 -13.33
CA SER A 85 -14.10 -1.65 -14.29
C SER A 85 -13.25 -2.86 -13.90
N TRP A 86 -12.64 -2.83 -12.71
CA TRP A 86 -11.71 -3.84 -12.19
C TRP A 86 -10.41 -3.99 -12.99
N TYR A 87 -10.04 -2.97 -13.77
CA TYR A 87 -8.71 -2.93 -14.38
C TYR A 87 -7.67 -2.39 -13.42
N VAL A 88 -6.49 -2.99 -13.47
CA VAL A 88 -5.35 -2.60 -12.65
C VAL A 88 -4.51 -1.57 -13.38
N ASN A 89 -4.34 -0.40 -12.76
CA ASN A 89 -3.55 0.70 -13.27
C ASN A 89 -2.40 0.99 -12.30
N GLU A 90 -1.15 0.97 -12.78
CA GLU A 90 -0.03 1.47 -11.97
C GLU A 90 -0.13 3.00 -11.85
N ILE A 91 -0.02 3.53 -10.63
CA ILE A 91 -0.04 4.97 -10.42
C ILE A 91 1.35 5.57 -10.67
N PRO A 92 1.45 6.82 -11.14
CA PRO A 92 2.74 7.45 -11.40
C PRO A 92 3.65 7.43 -10.17
N ARG A 93 4.93 7.11 -10.37
CA ARG A 93 5.95 7.23 -9.34
C ARG A 93 6.13 8.70 -9.01
N ILE A 94 5.93 9.08 -7.75
CA ILE A 94 6.44 10.36 -7.24
C ILE A 94 7.93 10.16 -6.98
N THR A 95 8.76 10.94 -7.67
CA THR A 95 10.21 11.06 -7.46
C THR A 95 10.51 11.97 -6.28
#